data_AF-A0A7C4SZE2-F1
#
_entry.id   AF-A0A7C4SZE2-F1
#
_cell.length_a   1.000
_cell.length_b   1.000
_cell.length_c   1.000
_cell.angle_alpha   90.00
_cell.angle_beta   90.00
_cell.angle_gamma   90.00
#
_symmetry.space_group_name_H-M   'P 1'
#
loop_
_entity.id
_entity.type
_entity.pdbx_description
1 polymer ?
#
loop_
_entity_poly.entity_id
_entity_poly.type
_entity_poly.pdbx_seq_one_letter_code
_entity_poly.pdbx_strand_id
1 'polypeptide(L)' 'AGAAGVVISGAGPTMLAVVDRGKSEPEAVVEAMRRGFESAGLASHCFITKPGRGASTI' A
#
# COMPACT_ATOMS: atom_id res chain seq x y z
N ALA A 1 0.89 9.88 -8.06
CA ALA A 1 0.57 8.47 -7.79
C ALA A 1 0.76 7.66 -9.08
N GLY A 2 1.17 6.39 -8.98
CA GLY A 2 1.61 5.54 -10.10
C GLY A 2 1.54 4.05 -9.78
N ALA A 3 0.48 3.63 -9.08
CA ALA A 3 0.23 2.20 -8.87
C ALA A 3 -0.16 1.54 -10.19
N ALA A 4 0.32 0.30 -10.42
CA ALA A 4 -0.12 -0.52 -11.54
C ALA A 4 -1.58 -0.98 -11.36
N GLY A 5 -2.03 -1.11 -10.11
CA GLY A 5 -3.40 -1.43 -9.75
C GLY A 5 -3.64 -1.29 -8.25
N VAL A 6 -4.90 -1.12 -7.85
CA VAL A 6 -5.32 -0.94 -6.45
C VAL A 6 -6.60 -1.75 -6.20
N VAL A 7 -6.67 -2.44 -5.05
CA VAL A 7 -7.83 -3.24 -4.62
C VAL A 7 -8.03 -3.16 -3.10
N ILE A 8 -9.19 -3.60 -2.62
CA ILE A 8 -9.40 -3.89 -1.20
C ILE A 8 -8.65 -5.19 -0.84
N SER A 9 -7.95 -5.20 0.29
CA SER A 9 -7.24 -6.36 0.81
C SER A 9 -8.10 -7.15 1.80
N GLY A 10 -8.29 -8.45 1.54
CA GLY A 10 -9.13 -9.32 2.37
C GLY A 10 -10.58 -8.82 2.45
N ALA A 11 -11.14 -8.79 3.66
CA ALA A 11 -12.48 -8.24 3.92
C ALA A 11 -12.48 -6.71 4.12
N GLY A 12 -11.33 -6.04 3.96
CA GLY A 12 -11.16 -4.63 4.32
C GLY A 12 -10.91 -4.41 5.83
N PRO A 13 -10.66 -3.14 6.25
CA PRO A 13 -10.68 -1.90 5.46
C PRO A 13 -9.37 -1.59 4.72
N THR A 14 -8.37 -2.48 4.80
CA THR A 14 -7.04 -2.26 4.20
C THR A 14 -7.12 -2.19 2.67
N MET A 15 -6.41 -1.23 2.08
CA MET A 15 -6.17 -1.17 0.64
C MET A 15 -4.82 -1.76 0.27
N LEU A 16 -4.74 -2.46 -0.85
CA LEU A 16 -3.50 -2.98 -1.43
C LEU A 16 -3.26 -2.30 -2.78
N ALA A 17 -2.05 -1.76 -2.96
CA ALA A 17 -1.57 -1.22 -4.22
C ALA A 17 -0.40 -2.04 -4.74
N VAL A 18 -0.46 -2.45 -6.01
CA VAL A 18 0.66 -3.08 -6.71
C VAL A 18 1.45 -1.99 -7.41
N VAL A 19 2.77 -1.96 -7.21
CA VAL A 19 3.66 -0.94 -7.78
C VAL A 19 4.73 -1.62 -8.63
N ASP A 20 4.81 -1.21 -9.90
CA ASP A 20 5.92 -1.55 -10.77
C ASP A 20 7.08 -0.58 -10.49
N ARG A 21 8.11 -1.05 -9.80
CA ARG A 21 9.28 -0.25 -9.41
C ARG A 21 10.10 0.24 -10.60
N GLY A 22 9.95 -0.35 -11.78
CA GLY A 22 10.59 0.16 -13.01
C GLY A 22 9.89 1.40 -13.56
N LYS A 23 8.68 1.71 -13.09
CA LYS A 23 7.84 2.82 -13.59
C LYS A 23 7.48 3.85 -12.53
N SER A 24 7.51 3.49 -11.25
CA SER A 24 7.08 4.37 -10.17
C SER A 24 7.71 4.03 -8.82
N GLU A 25 7.99 5.06 -8.03
CA GLU A 25 8.52 4.94 -6.68
C GLU A 25 7.41 4.53 -5.68
N PRO A 26 7.56 3.42 -4.94
CA PRO A 26 6.59 2.97 -3.94
C PRO A 26 6.27 4.04 -2.86
N GLU A 27 7.26 4.84 -2.48
CA GLU A 27 7.14 5.91 -1.49
C GLU A 27 6.20 7.03 -1.98
N ALA A 28 6.22 7.34 -3.28
CA ALA A 28 5.29 8.31 -3.85
C ALA A 28 3.85 7.78 -3.89
N VAL A 29 3.68 6.47 -4.06
CA VAL A 29 2.35 5.82 -4.00
C VAL A 29 1.84 5.80 -2.56
N VAL A 30 2.68 5.39 -1.61
CA VAL A 30 2.27 5.28 -0.19
C VAL A 30 1.87 6.62 0.39
N GLU A 31 2.62 7.68 0.10
CA GLU A 31 2.33 9.02 0.59
C GLU A 31 1.06 9.60 -0.04
N ALA A 32 0.82 9.33 -1.32
CA ALA A 32 -0.42 9.72 -1.98
C ALA A 32 -1.65 9.02 -1.37
N MET A 33 -1.54 7.73 -1.06
CA MET A 33 -2.61 6.98 -0.39
C MET A 33 -2.87 7.52 1.02
N ARG A 34 -1.81 7.72 1.81
CA ARG A 34 -1.90 8.27 3.17
C ARG A 34 -2.61 9.61 3.18
N ARG A 35 -2.16 10.56 2.35
CA ARG A 35 -2.79 11.89 2.21
C ARG A 35 -4.24 11.81 1.75
N GLY A 36 -4.56 10.90 0.82
CA GLY A 36 -5.92 10.71 0.33
C GLY A 36 -6.88 10.35 1.47
N PHE A 37 -6.53 9.36 2.29
CA PHE A 37 -7.33 8.96 3.45
C PHE A 37 -7.38 10.03 4.54
N GLU A 38 -6.24 10.62 4.89
CA GLU A 38 -6.19 11.67 5.91
C GLU A 38 -6.98 12.92 5.51
N SER A 39 -7.01 13.28 4.23
CA SER A 39 -7.84 14.38 3.73
C SER A 39 -9.35 14.14 3.90
N ALA A 40 -9.76 12.87 4.02
CA ALA A 40 -11.12 12.47 4.34
C ALA A 40 -11.37 12.30 5.85
N GLY A 41 -10.42 12.71 6.71
CA GLY A 41 -10.51 12.57 8.16
C GLY A 41 -10.22 11.16 8.68
N LEU A 42 -9.68 10.27 7.84
CA LEU A 42 -9.35 8.90 8.21
C LEU A 42 -7.87 8.77 8.53
N ALA A 43 -7.54 8.48 9.80
CA ALA A 43 -6.19 8.11 10.18
C ALA A 43 -5.75 6.86 9.41
N SER A 44 -4.53 6.88 8.88
CA SER A 44 -4.03 5.78 8.05
C SER A 44 -2.60 5.39 8.44
N HIS A 45 -2.36 4.07 8.45
CA HIS A 45 -1.04 3.47 8.59
C HIS A 45 -0.71 2.75 7.30
N CYS A 46 0.52 2.91 6.82
CA CYS A 46 0.92 2.34 5.54
C CYS A 46 2.18 1.51 5.67
N PHE A 47 2.25 0.43 4.90
CA PHE A 47 3.39 -0.47 4.83
C PHE A 47 3.80 -0.66 3.37
N ILE A 48 5.10 -0.58 3.11
CA ILE A 48 5.67 -0.98 1.83
C ILE A 48 6.33 -2.34 2.05
N THR A 49 5.89 -3.35 1.31
CA THR A 49 6.43 -4.71 1.44
C THR A 49 6.62 -5.38 0.08
N LYS A 50 7.25 -6.55 0.10
CA LYS A 50 7.37 -7.49 -1.01
C LYS A 50 6.78 -8.84 -0.57
N PRO A 51 6.44 -9.76 -1.49
CA PRO A 51 6.07 -11.12 -1.11
C PRO A 51 7.08 -11.71 -0.11
N GLY A 52 6.59 -12.06 1.07
CA GLY A 52 7.39 -12.57 2.18
C GLY A 52 7.55 -14.09 2.11
N ARG A 53 8.43 -14.63 2.96
CA ARG A 53 8.54 -16.07 3.21
C ARG A 53 7.34 -16.57 4.04
N GLY A 54 7.11 -17.89 4.01
CA GLY A 54 6.19 -18.54 4.94
C GLY A 54 6.69 -18.50 6.39
N ALA A 55 5.87 -19.01 7.31
CA ALA A 55 6.18 -19.01 8.74
C ALA A 55 7.46 -19.80 9.08
N SER A 56 8.21 -19.32 10.08
CA SER A 56 9.37 -19.99 10.68
C SER A 56 9.46 -19.66 12.17
N THR A 57 10.21 -20.47 12.93
CA THR A 57 10.55 -20.15 14.32
C THR A 57 11.55 -18.99 14.38
N ILE A 58 11.40 -18.14 15.39
CA ILE A 58 12.30 -17.01 15.70
C ILE A 58 13.32 -17.38 16.77
#